data_AF-A0A8C9MI50-F1
#
_entry.id   AF-A0A8C9MI50-F1
#
_cell.length_a   1.000
_cell.length_b   1.000
_cell.length_c   1.000
_cell.angle_alpha   90.00
_cell.angle_beta   90.00
_cell.angle_gamma   90.00
#
_symmetry.space_group_name_H-M   'P 1'
#
loop_
_entity.id
_entity.type
_entity.pdbx_description
1 polymer ?
#
loop_
_entity_poly.entity_id
_entity_poly.type
_entity_poly.pdbx_seq_one_letter_code
_entity_poly.pdbx_strand_id
1 'polypeptide(L)'
;METLLQELSSASKLLTDFKEMYEYETRLKTFTKWPFQENCKCTPENMAKAGFIHCSSANEPDVAKCFFCLLELVGWEPNDDPWEEHTKRHTCEFLSLPKHFDELTMEEYYMLEMTRLRTVICKVGSRTINSFQEEVAATRQRLVNYFGSRPSLPAPPPLGAEPAAQQPGGSAAAQKEPGTSEL
;
A
#
# COMPACT_ATOMS: atom_id res chain seq x y z
N MET A 1 6.41 7.75 -7.82
CA MET A 1 7.76 7.74 -7.20
C MET A 1 7.69 8.05 -5.71
N GLU A 2 6.97 9.10 -5.28
CA GLU A 2 6.77 9.43 -3.86
C GLU A 2 6.16 8.26 -3.05
N THR A 3 5.16 7.56 -3.60
CA THR A 3 4.54 6.39 -2.96
C THR A 3 5.54 5.27 -2.66
N LEU A 4 6.42 4.97 -3.62
CA LEU A 4 7.46 3.94 -3.44
C LEU A 4 8.47 4.34 -2.36
N LEU A 5 8.86 5.62 -2.30
CA LEU A 5 9.74 6.12 -1.25
C LEU A 5 9.08 6.02 0.13
N GLN A 6 7.78 6.30 0.21
CA GLN A 6 7.00 6.14 1.43
C GLN A 6 6.90 4.68 1.87
N GLU A 7 6.68 3.75 0.94
CA GLU A 7 6.67 2.30 1.20
C GLU A 7 8.03 1.82 1.73
N LEU A 8 9.14 2.22 1.09
CA LEU A 8 10.49 1.86 1.52
C LEU A 8 10.84 2.43 2.90
N SER A 9 10.44 3.66 3.20
CA SER A 9 10.59 4.26 4.52
C SER A 9 9.82 3.47 5.59
N SER A 10 8.57 3.11 5.29
CA SER A 10 7.72 2.31 6.18
C SER A 10 8.28 0.90 6.39
N ALA A 11 8.82 0.28 5.35
CA ALA A 11 9.51 -1.00 5.39
C ALA A 11 10.75 -0.97 6.29
N SER A 12 11.57 0.07 6.16
CA SER A 12 12.75 0.27 7.00
C SER A 12 12.36 0.35 8.48
N LYS A 13 11.30 1.10 8.78
CA LYS A 13 10.75 1.20 10.14
C LYS A 13 10.25 -0.13 10.69
N LEU A 14 9.57 -0.95 9.87
CA LEU A 14 9.14 -2.30 10.27
C LEU A 14 10.33 -3.22 10.62
N LEU A 15 11.48 -3.05 9.98
CA LEU A 15 12.67 -3.85 10.27
C LEU A 15 13.25 -3.52 11.65
N THR A 16 13.30 -2.24 12.01
CA THR A 16 13.86 -1.76 13.28
C THR A 16 12.91 -1.97 14.45
N ASP A 17 11.65 -1.56 14.30
CA ASP A 17 10.70 -1.47 15.42
C ASP A 17 10.24 -2.85 15.90
N PHE A 18 10.26 -3.85 15.01
CA PHE A 18 9.78 -5.19 15.34
C PHE A 18 10.77 -6.02 16.15
N LYS A 19 12.00 -5.52 16.35
CA LYS A 19 12.95 -6.18 17.26
C LYS A 19 12.49 -6.09 18.72
N GLU A 20 11.88 -4.99 19.14
CA GLU A 20 11.38 -4.83 20.52
C GLU A 20 10.12 -5.68 20.78
N MET A 21 9.45 -6.10 19.70
CA MET A 21 8.20 -6.86 19.76
C MET A 21 8.38 -8.32 20.14
N TYR A 22 9.61 -8.81 20.37
CA TYR A 22 9.80 -10.11 21.04
C TYR A 22 9.32 -10.07 22.49
N GLU A 23 9.39 -8.91 23.15
CA GLU A 23 8.87 -8.73 24.50
C GLU A 23 7.33 -8.69 24.49
N TYR A 24 6.72 -9.55 25.30
CA TYR A 24 5.26 -9.64 25.42
C TYR A 24 4.63 -8.30 25.82
N GLU A 25 5.21 -7.63 26.82
CA GLU A 25 4.69 -6.36 27.34
C GLU A 25 4.69 -5.25 26.28
N THR A 26 5.69 -5.24 25.42
CA THR A 26 5.77 -4.29 24.30
C THR A 26 4.65 -4.53 23.30
N ARG A 27 4.32 -5.79 22.98
CA ARG A 27 3.16 -6.12 22.14
C ARG A 27 1.84 -5.74 22.81
N LEU A 28 1.69 -6.05 24.09
CA LEU A 28 0.47 -5.75 24.84
C LEU A 28 0.17 -4.24 24.86
N LYS A 29 1.19 -3.41 25.06
CA LYS A 29 1.06 -1.94 25.06
C LYS A 29 0.53 -1.35 23.75
N THR A 30 0.58 -2.09 22.64
CA THR A 30 0.03 -1.60 21.37
C THR A 30 -1.51 -1.54 21.39
N PHE A 31 -2.16 -2.39 22.18
CA PHE A 31 -3.63 -2.53 22.25
C PHE A 31 -4.27 -1.45 23.14
N THR A 32 -4.22 -0.19 22.70
CA THR A 32 -4.72 0.95 23.48
C THR A 32 -6.23 1.17 23.41
N LYS A 33 -6.84 0.91 22.25
CA LYS A 33 -8.29 1.09 21.98
C LYS A 33 -8.91 -0.16 21.37
N TRP A 34 -8.45 -1.32 21.82
CA TRP A 34 -8.93 -2.60 21.31
C TRP A 34 -10.39 -2.84 21.73
N PRO A 35 -11.30 -3.19 20.81
CA PRO A 35 -12.73 -3.27 21.10
C PRO A 35 -13.12 -4.49 21.95
N PHE A 36 -12.30 -5.55 21.98
CA PHE A 36 -12.62 -6.81 22.65
C PHE A 36 -11.85 -6.95 23.97
N GLN A 37 -12.55 -6.75 25.08
CA GLN A 37 -11.97 -6.74 26.43
C GLN A 37 -12.45 -7.99 27.20
N GLU A 38 -12.90 -7.81 28.45
CA GLU A 38 -13.42 -8.87 29.31
C GLU A 38 -14.52 -9.69 28.60
N ASN A 39 -14.54 -11.01 28.84
CA ASN A 39 -15.45 -12.00 28.24
C ASN A 39 -15.26 -12.30 26.74
N CYS A 40 -14.19 -11.81 26.11
CA CYS A 40 -13.80 -12.20 24.76
C CYS A 40 -12.62 -13.20 24.80
N LYS A 41 -12.42 -13.96 23.72
CA LYS A 41 -11.20 -14.74 23.50
C LYS A 41 -10.09 -13.91 22.86
N CYS A 42 -10.43 -12.98 21.98
CA CYS A 42 -9.49 -12.08 21.32
C CYS A 42 -9.14 -10.85 22.19
N THR A 43 -8.86 -11.07 23.48
CA THR A 43 -8.41 -9.98 24.39
C THR A 43 -7.01 -9.49 24.01
N PRO A 44 -6.60 -8.28 24.41
CA PRO A 44 -5.23 -7.78 24.20
C PRO A 44 -4.13 -8.77 24.63
N GLU A 45 -4.33 -9.46 25.74
CA GLU A 45 -3.38 -10.44 26.27
C GLU A 45 -3.25 -11.66 25.36
N ASN A 46 -4.37 -12.20 24.88
CA ASN A 46 -4.36 -13.35 23.99
C ASN A 46 -3.84 -12.99 22.60
N MET A 47 -4.17 -11.79 22.12
CA MET A 47 -3.60 -11.24 20.88
C MET A 47 -2.08 -11.11 20.98
N ALA A 48 -1.58 -10.51 22.05
CA ALA A 48 -0.14 -10.35 22.28
C ALA A 48 0.58 -11.69 22.48
N LYS A 49 -0.04 -12.68 23.14
CA LYS A 49 0.51 -14.05 23.25
C LYS A 49 0.63 -14.73 21.89
N ALA A 50 -0.35 -14.54 21.00
CA ALA A 50 -0.32 -15.05 19.63
C ALA A 50 0.59 -14.24 18.68
N GLY A 51 1.38 -13.30 19.22
CA GLY A 51 2.36 -12.52 18.47
C GLY A 51 1.77 -11.35 17.69
N PHE A 52 0.51 -10.98 17.91
CA PHE A 52 -0.10 -9.82 17.28
C PHE A 52 0.27 -8.52 18.00
N ILE A 53 0.32 -7.45 17.21
CA ILE A 53 0.33 -6.06 17.63
C ILE A 53 -0.87 -5.34 17.02
N HIS A 54 -1.40 -4.36 17.72
CA HIS A 54 -2.49 -3.52 17.22
C HIS A 54 -1.95 -2.48 16.24
N CYS A 55 -2.50 -2.44 15.03
CA CYS A 55 -2.14 -1.53 13.95
C CYS A 55 -3.36 -0.71 13.52
N SER A 56 -4.03 -0.04 14.47
CA SER A 56 -5.26 0.71 14.17
C SER A 56 -5.06 1.76 13.08
N SER A 57 -5.97 1.80 12.11
CA SER A 57 -6.17 2.96 11.24
C SER A 57 -7.49 3.65 11.57
N ALA A 58 -7.71 4.87 11.07
CA ALA A 58 -8.98 5.58 11.31
C ALA A 58 -10.20 4.82 10.77
N ASN A 59 -10.01 3.99 9.73
CA ASN A 59 -11.07 3.26 9.06
C ASN A 59 -11.19 1.81 9.52
N GLU A 60 -10.13 1.27 10.13
CA GLU A 60 -10.03 -0.14 10.52
C GLU A 60 -9.49 -0.21 11.96
N PRO A 61 -10.40 -0.13 12.96
CA PRO A 61 -10.02 0.01 14.36
C PRO A 61 -9.49 -1.28 14.98
N ASP A 62 -9.68 -2.44 14.33
CA ASP A 62 -9.36 -3.78 14.83
C ASP A 62 -8.28 -4.49 14.00
N VAL A 63 -7.48 -3.77 13.22
CA VAL A 63 -6.37 -4.36 12.47
C VAL A 63 -5.29 -4.84 13.44
N ALA A 64 -4.95 -6.12 13.36
CA ALA A 64 -3.88 -6.73 14.12
C ALA A 64 -2.87 -7.38 13.17
N LYS A 65 -1.58 -7.20 13.46
CA LYS A 65 -0.47 -7.70 12.63
C LYS A 65 0.49 -8.52 13.47
N CYS A 66 0.91 -9.67 12.98
CA CYS A 66 1.98 -10.42 13.62
C CYS A 66 3.32 -9.72 13.39
N PHE A 67 4.07 -9.44 14.45
CA PHE A 67 5.40 -8.80 14.36
C PHE A 67 6.44 -9.69 13.64
N PHE A 68 6.24 -11.00 13.66
CA PHE A 68 7.19 -11.95 13.13
C PHE A 68 6.91 -12.28 11.66
N CYS A 69 5.72 -12.80 11.37
CA CYS A 69 5.38 -13.29 10.03
C CYS A 69 4.67 -12.24 9.16
N LEU A 70 4.31 -11.07 9.69
CA LEU A 70 3.55 -10.02 8.99
C LEU A 70 2.15 -10.45 8.50
N LEU A 71 1.57 -11.51 9.08
CA LEU A 71 0.15 -11.83 8.90
C LEU A 71 -0.67 -10.67 9.47
N GLU A 72 -1.57 -10.12 8.68
CA GLU A 72 -2.46 -9.03 9.08
C GLU A 72 -3.90 -9.54 9.01
N LEU A 73 -4.67 -9.29 10.06
CA LEU A 73 -6.06 -9.72 10.22
C LEU A 73 -6.91 -8.55 10.71
N VAL A 74 -8.14 -8.50 10.23
CA VAL A 74 -9.17 -7.51 10.53
C VAL A 74 -10.53 -8.23 10.57
N GLY A 75 -11.54 -7.63 11.18
CA GLY A 75 -12.85 -8.22 11.36
C GLY A 75 -12.87 -9.26 12.47
N TRP A 76 -12.20 -8.97 13.59
CA TRP A 76 -12.16 -9.87 14.74
C TRP A 76 -13.54 -9.95 15.40
N GLU A 77 -13.89 -11.15 15.87
CA GLU A 77 -15.10 -11.41 16.63
C GLU A 77 -14.76 -11.81 18.09
N PRO A 78 -15.66 -11.56 19.06
CA PRO A 78 -15.40 -11.87 20.47
C PRO A 78 -14.97 -13.30 20.77
N ASN A 79 -15.37 -14.28 19.93
CA ASN A 79 -15.10 -15.70 20.15
C ASN A 79 -13.85 -16.21 19.41
N ASP A 80 -13.17 -15.35 18.64
CA ASP A 80 -11.98 -15.73 17.90
C ASP A 80 -10.81 -15.98 18.85
N ASP A 81 -10.18 -17.14 18.71
CA ASP A 81 -8.93 -17.43 19.40
C ASP A 81 -7.74 -16.94 18.54
N PRO A 82 -6.95 -15.95 19.00
CA PRO A 82 -5.88 -15.39 18.18
C PRO A 82 -4.80 -16.41 17.78
N TRP A 83 -4.54 -17.41 18.62
CA TRP A 83 -3.54 -18.44 18.33
C TRP A 83 -4.04 -19.40 17.24
N GLU A 84 -5.29 -19.86 17.34
CA GLU A 84 -5.92 -20.69 16.32
C GLU A 84 -6.03 -19.95 14.98
N GLU A 85 -6.49 -18.70 15.03
CA GLU A 85 -6.66 -17.86 13.84
C GLU A 85 -5.32 -17.56 13.14
N HIS A 86 -4.22 -17.46 13.89
CA HIS A 86 -2.88 -17.31 13.34
C HIS A 86 -2.37 -18.61 12.72
N THR A 87 -2.38 -19.72 13.48
CA THR A 87 -1.87 -21.03 13.02
C THR A 87 -2.62 -21.58 11.81
N LYS A 88 -3.94 -21.33 11.73
CA LYS A 88 -4.78 -21.71 10.59
C LYS A 88 -4.41 -20.98 9.29
N ARG A 89 -3.93 -19.75 9.38
CA ARG A 89 -3.66 -18.89 8.21
C ARG A 89 -2.19 -18.91 7.77
N HIS A 90 -1.26 -19.19 8.68
CA HIS A 90 0.16 -19.14 8.38
C HIS A 90 1.00 -20.00 9.32
N THR A 91 2.00 -20.70 8.78
CA THR A 91 3.05 -21.34 9.57
C THR A 91 4.01 -20.28 10.10
N CYS A 92 3.99 -20.00 11.40
CA CYS A 92 4.83 -18.97 12.00
C CYS A 92 5.85 -19.58 12.96
N GLU A 93 7.14 -19.34 12.71
CA GLU A 93 8.24 -19.88 13.51
C GLU A 93 8.23 -19.33 14.95
N PHE A 94 7.73 -18.11 15.16
CA PHE A 94 7.52 -17.56 16.51
C PHE A 94 6.53 -18.41 17.33
N LEU A 95 5.41 -18.85 16.73
CA LEU A 95 4.44 -19.72 17.43
C LEU A 95 4.95 -21.16 17.62
N SER A 96 5.96 -21.55 16.84
CA SER A 96 6.53 -22.90 16.85
C SER A 96 7.77 -23.01 17.74
N LEU A 97 8.08 -21.97 18.52
CA LEU A 97 9.24 -21.98 19.40
C LEU A 97 9.12 -23.09 20.45
N PRO A 98 10.18 -23.89 20.66
CA PRO A 98 10.14 -25.01 21.59
C PRO A 98 10.22 -24.57 23.07
N LYS A 99 10.63 -23.32 23.32
CA LYS A 99 10.87 -22.76 24.65
C LYS A 99 10.61 -21.25 24.66
N HIS A 100 10.55 -20.66 25.84
CA HIS A 100 10.28 -19.22 25.96
C HIS A 100 11.40 -18.39 25.33
N PHE A 101 11.10 -17.18 24.85
CA PHE A 101 12.09 -16.31 24.19
C PHE A 101 13.31 -16.03 25.10
N ASP A 102 13.07 -15.82 26.40
CA ASP A 102 14.13 -15.56 27.39
C ASP A 102 15.04 -16.76 27.66
N GLU A 103 14.66 -17.95 27.19
CA GLU A 103 15.41 -19.19 27.34
C GLU A 103 16.23 -19.54 26.08
N LEU A 104 16.13 -18.73 25.03
CA LEU A 104 16.90 -18.90 23.79
C LEU A 104 18.39 -18.62 24.03
N THR A 105 19.23 -19.47 23.47
CA THR A 105 20.66 -19.18 23.31
C THR A 105 20.83 -18.10 22.24
N MET A 106 22.02 -17.47 22.23
CA MET A 106 22.36 -16.47 21.21
C MET A 106 22.27 -17.02 19.78
N GLU A 107 22.61 -18.29 19.57
CA GLU A 107 22.50 -18.95 18.27
C GLU A 107 21.04 -19.13 17.85
N GLU A 108 20.19 -19.64 18.74
CA GLU A 108 18.75 -19.80 18.47
C GLU A 108 18.08 -18.45 18.19
N TYR A 109 18.40 -17.43 18.98
CA TYR A 109 17.93 -16.07 18.76
C TYR A 109 18.37 -15.54 17.39
N TYR A 110 19.65 -15.72 17.03
CA TYR A 110 20.17 -15.26 15.75
C TYR A 110 19.45 -15.94 14.57
N MET A 111 19.24 -17.25 14.64
CA MET A 111 18.53 -18.00 13.61
C MET A 111 17.06 -17.57 13.49
N LEU A 112 16.41 -17.34 14.63
CA LEU A 112 15.04 -16.82 14.70
C LEU A 112 14.94 -15.43 14.05
N GLU A 113 15.85 -14.53 14.40
CA GLU A 113 15.86 -13.17 13.87
C GLU A 113 16.21 -13.14 12.38
N MET A 114 17.15 -13.97 11.93
CA MET A 114 17.43 -14.13 10.50
C MET A 114 16.20 -14.63 9.72
N THR A 115 15.40 -15.49 10.33
CA THR A 115 14.13 -15.97 9.76
C THR A 115 13.10 -14.84 9.69
N ARG A 116 12.98 -14.04 10.74
CA ARG A 116 12.11 -12.85 10.76
C ARG A 116 12.50 -11.86 9.67
N LEU A 117 13.78 -11.47 9.62
CA LEU A 117 14.31 -10.51 8.65
C LEU A 117 14.11 -10.98 7.21
N ARG A 118 14.37 -12.26 6.93
CA ARG A 118 14.06 -12.87 5.63
C ARG A 118 12.58 -12.73 5.30
N THR A 119 11.70 -13.07 6.24
CA THR A 119 10.24 -12.98 6.04
C THR A 119 9.81 -11.56 5.73
N VAL A 120 10.33 -10.57 6.47
CA VAL A 120 10.02 -9.15 6.24
C VAL A 120 10.49 -8.70 4.86
N ILE A 121 11.77 -8.93 4.52
CA ILE A 121 12.35 -8.51 3.24
C ILE A 121 11.59 -9.15 2.06
N CYS A 122 11.30 -10.45 2.14
CA CYS A 122 10.60 -11.16 1.07
C CYS A 122 9.16 -10.69 0.91
N LYS A 123 8.39 -10.57 2.00
CA LYS A 123 6.97 -10.16 1.93
C LYS A 123 6.83 -8.70 1.52
N VAL A 124 7.62 -7.81 2.09
CA VAL A 124 7.58 -6.39 1.74
C VAL A 124 8.06 -6.17 0.31
N GLY A 125 9.20 -6.76 -0.08
CA GLY A 125 9.70 -6.66 -1.45
C GLY A 125 8.69 -7.15 -2.48
N SER A 126 8.05 -8.28 -2.20
CA SER A 126 7.00 -8.83 -3.09
C SER A 126 5.78 -7.92 -3.18
N ARG A 127 5.31 -7.36 -2.05
CA ARG A 127 4.19 -6.40 -2.03
C ARG A 127 4.50 -5.13 -2.84
N THR A 128 5.68 -4.54 -2.65
CA THR A 128 6.10 -3.34 -3.40
C THR A 128 6.25 -3.62 -4.89
N ILE A 129 6.81 -4.77 -5.28
CA ILE A 129 6.89 -5.17 -6.69
C ILE A 129 5.49 -5.32 -7.30
N ASN A 130 4.56 -5.98 -6.60
CA ASN A 130 3.20 -6.18 -7.09
C ASN A 130 2.45 -4.84 -7.24
N SER A 131 2.54 -3.96 -6.23
CA SER A 131 1.98 -2.59 -6.27
C SER A 131 2.48 -1.81 -7.49
N PHE A 132 3.80 -1.85 -7.74
CA PHE A 132 4.39 -1.20 -8.91
C PHE A 132 3.90 -1.80 -10.23
N GLN A 133 3.80 -3.13 -10.32
CA GLN A 133 3.29 -3.81 -11.51
C GLN A 133 1.83 -3.42 -11.82
N GLU A 134 0.99 -3.30 -10.79
CA GLU A 134 -0.39 -2.82 -10.92
C GLU A 134 -0.44 -1.37 -11.42
N GLU A 135 0.39 -0.48 -10.88
CA GLU A 135 0.47 0.91 -11.32
C GLU A 135 0.93 1.04 -12.78
N VAL A 136 1.91 0.22 -13.20
CA VAL A 136 2.37 0.14 -14.58
C VAL A 136 1.25 -0.36 -15.50
N ALA A 137 0.52 -1.41 -15.10
CA ALA A 137 -0.59 -1.95 -15.87
C ALA A 137 -1.74 -0.93 -16.04
N ALA A 138 -2.11 -0.25 -14.95
CA ALA A 138 -3.12 0.80 -14.98
C ALA A 138 -2.70 1.97 -15.87
N THR A 139 -1.44 2.39 -15.80
CA THR A 139 -0.89 3.46 -16.65
C THR A 139 -0.88 3.07 -18.11
N ARG A 140 -0.45 1.84 -18.43
CA ARG A 140 -0.52 1.30 -19.79
C ARG A 140 -1.95 1.33 -20.32
N GLN A 141 -2.93 0.90 -19.52
CA GLN A 141 -4.34 0.92 -19.93
C GLN A 141 -4.84 2.34 -20.18
N ARG A 142 -4.48 3.32 -19.33
CA ARG A 142 -4.83 4.74 -19.54
C ARG A 142 -4.28 5.28 -20.87
N LEU A 143 -3.03 4.96 -21.19
CA LEU A 143 -2.41 5.38 -22.45
C LEU A 143 -3.10 4.74 -23.66
N VAL A 144 -3.40 3.44 -23.61
CA VAL A 144 -4.13 2.74 -24.68
C VAL A 144 -5.50 3.38 -24.91
N ASN A 145 -6.25 3.66 -23.84
CA ASN A 145 -7.56 4.30 -23.95
C ASN A 145 -7.45 5.71 -24.55
N TYR A 146 -6.46 6.50 -24.10
CA TYR A 146 -6.24 7.86 -24.59
C TYR A 146 -5.92 7.90 -26.09
N PHE A 147 -5.01 7.04 -26.57
CA PHE A 147 -4.65 7.00 -27.99
C PHE A 147 -5.68 6.28 -28.86
N GLY A 148 -6.39 5.29 -28.33
CA GLY A 148 -7.44 4.57 -29.05
C GLY A 148 -8.73 5.38 -29.25
N SER A 149 -8.98 6.38 -28.41
CA SER A 149 -10.18 7.24 -28.49
C SER A 149 -9.98 8.48 -29.36
N ARG A 150 -8.78 8.68 -29.92
CA ARG A 150 -8.50 9.86 -30.76
C ARG A 150 -9.16 9.66 -32.13
N PRO A 151 -9.99 10.60 -32.63
CA PRO A 151 -10.46 10.54 -34.01
C PRO A 151 -9.25 10.44 -34.94
N SER A 152 -9.34 9.61 -35.98
CA SER A 152 -8.32 9.59 -37.02
C SER A 152 -8.04 11.02 -37.47
N LEU A 153 -6.77 11.42 -37.52
CA LEU A 153 -6.39 12.69 -38.13
C LEU A 153 -7.09 12.77 -39.51
N PRO A 154 -7.74 13.90 -39.84
CA PRO A 154 -8.31 14.06 -41.17
C PRO A 154 -7.22 13.76 -42.19
N ALA A 155 -7.57 12.99 -43.23
CA ALA A 155 -6.64 12.64 -44.28
C ALA A 155 -5.95 13.92 -44.78
N PRO A 156 -4.62 13.92 -44.93
CA PRO A 156 -3.93 15.09 -45.45
C PRO A 156 -4.58 15.47 -46.80
N PRO A 157 -4.78 16.77 -47.07
CA PRO A 157 -5.36 17.20 -48.33
C PRO A 157 -4.53 16.61 -49.49
N PRO A 158 -5.18 16.18 -50.59
CA PRO A 158 -4.48 15.61 -51.72
C PRO A 158 -3.40 16.60 -52.20
N LEU A 159 -2.16 16.10 -52.32
CA LEU A 159 -1.05 16.86 -52.91
C LEU A 159 -1.45 17.25 -54.33
N GLY A 160 -1.76 18.54 -54.54
CA GLY A 160 -2.08 19.09 -55.86
C GLY A 160 -3.31 19.98 -55.94
N ALA A 161 -4.03 20.26 -54.85
CA ALA A 161 -5.06 21.30 -54.86
C ALA A 161 -4.39 22.69 -54.84
N GLU A 162 -4.17 23.27 -56.02
CA GLU A 162 -3.78 24.68 -56.14
C GLU A 162 -4.82 25.58 -55.45
N PRO A 163 -4.39 26.64 -54.73
CA PRO A 163 -5.34 27.60 -54.20
C PRO A 163 -6.04 28.29 -55.37
N ALA A 164 -7.37 28.19 -55.41
CA ALA A 164 -8.18 28.90 -56.40
C ALA A 164 -7.86 30.40 -56.33
N ALA A 165 -7.30 30.92 -57.42
CA ALA A 165 -6.96 32.33 -57.55
C ALA A 165 -8.20 33.20 -57.32
N GLN A 166 -8.17 34.02 -56.27
CA GLN A 166 -9.12 35.11 -56.10
C GLN A 166 -8.89 36.14 -57.22
N GLN A 167 -9.88 36.30 -58.09
CA GLN A 167 -9.96 37.41 -59.02
C GLN A 167 -10.32 38.70 -58.26
N PRO A 168 -9.76 39.87 -58.66
CA PRO A 168 -9.95 41.13 -57.95
C PRO A 168 -11.16 41.91 -58.48
N GLY A 169 -11.81 42.67 -57.60
CA GLY A 169 -12.75 43.75 -57.94
C GLY A 169 -14.09 43.61 -57.23
N GLY A 170 -14.60 44.59 -56.48
CA GLY A 170 -14.09 45.92 -56.16
C GLY A 170 -15.13 46.68 -55.32
N SER A 171 -14.64 47.63 -54.51
CA SER A 171 -15.32 48.78 -53.88
C SER A 171 -16.58 48.56 -53.04
N ALA A 172 -16.88 49.29 -51.98
CA ALA A 172 -16.19 50.22 -51.08
C ALA A 172 -17.30 50.71 -50.13
N ALA A 173 -17.07 50.76 -48.82
CA ALA A 173 -17.62 51.81 -47.95
C ALA A 173 -17.03 51.64 -46.54
N ALA A 174 -16.35 52.68 -46.11
CA ALA A 174 -15.67 52.81 -44.84
C ALA A 174 -16.61 53.30 -43.73
N GLN A 175 -16.02 53.41 -42.53
CA GLN A 175 -16.43 54.15 -41.32
C GLN A 175 -17.10 53.25 -40.25
N LYS A 176 -16.74 53.29 -38.95
CA LYS A 176 -15.78 54.10 -38.17
C LYS A 176 -15.62 53.41 -36.80
N GLU A 177 -14.39 53.21 -36.35
CA GLU A 177 -13.98 53.04 -34.94
C GLU A 177 -14.32 54.33 -34.14
N PRO A 178 -14.54 54.31 -32.81
CA PRO A 178 -13.44 54.04 -31.87
C PRO A 178 -13.78 53.42 -30.49
N GLY A 179 -12.81 52.66 -29.95
CA GLY A 179 -12.01 53.15 -28.81
C GLY A 179 -12.19 52.51 -27.42
N THR A 180 -11.06 51.97 -26.91
CA THR A 180 -10.55 51.95 -25.50
C THR A 180 -11.38 51.19 -24.44
N SER A 181 -10.85 50.52 -23.42
CA SER A 181 -9.56 50.58 -22.71
C SER A 181 -9.32 49.30 -21.91
N GLU A 182 -8.03 49.06 -21.66
CA GLU A 182 -7.32 48.23 -20.68
C GLU A 182 -8.09 47.65 -19.47
N LEU A 183 -7.73 46.40 -19.11
CA LEU A 183 -7.06 46.03 -17.85
C LEU A 183 -6.32 44.69 -18.03
#